data_AF-A0ABD0P7F0-F1
#
_entry.id   AF-A0ABD0P7F0-F1
#
_cell.length_a   1.000
_cell.length_b   1.000
_cell.length_c   1.000
_cell.angle_alpha   90.00
_cell.angle_beta   90.00
_cell.angle_gamma   90.00
#
_symmetry.space_group_name_H-M   'P 1'
#
loop_
_entity.id
_entity.type
_entity.pdbx_description
1 polymer ?
#
loop_
_entity_poly.entity_id
_entity_poly.type
_entity_poly.pdbx_seq_one_letter_code
_entity_poly.pdbx_strand_id
1 'polypeptide(L)'
;IWNEMTELVSSKGNYCAYRKAFGESEGFKIPILGVHLKDLIAVHVVFPDWVENGKVNIVKMQQLYLTFNELVSLQSAVAQVEPNMDLIYLLT
;
A
#
# COMPACT_ATOMS: atom_id res chain seq x y z
N ILE A 1 23.45 -0.66 8.98
CA ILE A 1 22.69 -1.57 8.09
C ILE A 1 21.53 -2.31 8.80
N TRP A 2 21.74 -3.34 9.63
CA TRP A 2 20.60 -4.11 10.22
C TRP A 2 19.64 -3.26 11.05
N ASN A 3 20.18 -2.37 11.89
CA ASN A 3 19.37 -1.46 12.71
C ASN A 3 18.59 -0.45 11.84
N GLU A 4 19.21 0.07 10.77
CA GLU A 4 18.55 0.97 9.82
C GLU A 4 17.40 0.27 9.08
N MET A 5 17.61 -0.97 8.64
CA MET A 5 16.55 -1.76 7.98
C MET A 5 15.39 -2.03 8.95
N THR A 6 15.69 -2.35 10.22
CA THR A 6 14.67 -2.54 11.26
C THR A 6 13.90 -1.26 11.55
N GLU A 7 14.58 -0.11 11.57
CA GLU A 7 13.95 1.19 11.75
C GLU A 7 13.06 1.56 10.56
N LEU A 8 13.53 1.33 9.33
CA LEU A 8 12.79 1.60 8.10
C LEU A 8 11.44 0.88 8.07
N VAL A 9 11.39 -0.40 8.45
CA VAL A 9 10.15 -1.20 8.46
C VAL A 9 9.46 -1.26 9.82
N SER A 10 9.91 -0.45 10.78
CA SER A 10 9.34 -0.41 12.13
C SER A 10 7.85 -0.06 12.09
N SER A 11 7.04 -0.73 12.92
CA SER A 11 5.61 -0.42 13.07
C SER A 11 5.34 0.89 13.84
N LYS A 12 6.38 1.53 14.38
CA LYS A 12 6.28 2.82 15.09
C LYS A 12 5.58 3.88 14.24
N GLY A 13 4.66 4.61 14.86
CA GLY A 13 3.92 5.70 14.20
C GLY A 13 3.13 5.23 12.98
N ASN A 14 2.55 4.02 13.02
CA ASN A 14 1.87 3.41 11.87
C ASN A 14 2.79 3.26 10.65
N TYR A 15 3.99 2.72 10.84
CA TYR A 15 4.98 2.54 9.77
C TYR A 15 5.47 3.86 9.15
N CYS A 16 5.70 4.89 9.99
CA CYS A 16 6.02 6.25 9.52
C CYS A 16 7.28 6.31 8.63
N ALA A 17 8.36 5.64 9.03
CA ALA A 17 9.61 5.60 8.26
C ALA A 17 9.41 4.96 6.87
N TYR A 18 8.75 3.80 6.84
CA TYR A 18 8.34 3.13 5.60
C TYR A 18 7.50 4.05 4.71
N ARG A 19 6.45 4.69 5.26
CA ARG A 19 5.55 5.55 4.49
C ARG A 19 6.27 6.73 3.86
N LYS A 20 7.18 7.37 4.61
CA LYS A 20 8.02 8.44 4.10
C LYS A 20 8.88 7.95 2.93
N ALA A 21 9.64 6.88 3.15
CA ALA A 21 10.52 6.33 2.11
C ALA A 21 9.73 5.86 0.87
N PHE A 22 8.58 5.23 1.07
CA PHE A 22 7.71 4.77 -0.02
C PHE A 22 7.09 5.94 -0.82
N GLY A 23 6.73 7.03 -0.14
CA GLY A 23 6.22 8.25 -0.77
C GLY A 23 7.29 9.01 -1.56
N GLU A 24 8.54 9.01 -1.08
CA GLU A 24 9.70 9.61 -1.76
C GLU A 24 10.26 8.72 -2.89
N SER A 25 9.84 7.46 -2.97
CA SER A 25 10.31 6.51 -4.00
C SER A 25 9.66 6.75 -5.37
N GLU A 26 10.48 6.80 -6.40
CA GLU A 26 10.11 6.95 -7.81
C GLU A 26 10.33 5.64 -8.60
N GLY A 27 9.64 5.48 -9.73
CA GLY A 27 9.79 4.30 -10.61
C GLY A 27 9.14 3.03 -10.03
N PHE A 28 9.77 1.87 -10.27
CA PHE A 28 9.27 0.58 -9.80
C PHE A 28 9.40 0.45 -8.29
N LYS A 29 8.28 0.28 -7.59
CA LYS A 29 8.23 0.06 -6.14
C LYS A 29 7.15 -0.95 -5.76
N ILE A 30 7.44 -1.75 -4.75
CA ILE A 30 6.52 -2.76 -4.22
C ILE A 30 6.00 -2.27 -2.86
N PRO A 31 4.66 -2.11 -2.69
CA PRO A 31 4.10 -1.70 -1.42
C PRO A 31 4.14 -2.85 -0.41
N ILE A 32 4.32 -2.51 0.88
CA ILE A 32 4.02 -3.46 1.97
C ILE A 32 2.50 -3.53 2.07
N LEU A 33 1.90 -4.43 1.31
CA LEU A 33 0.45 -4.47 1.08
C LEU A 33 -0.35 -4.50 2.39
N GLY A 34 0.13 -5.23 3.42
CA GLY A 34 -0.52 -5.30 4.73
C GLY A 34 -0.70 -3.94 5.42
N VAL A 35 0.21 -2.98 5.22
CA VAL A 35 0.10 -1.62 5.78
C VAL A 35 -1.04 -0.86 5.11
N HIS A 36 -1.17 -0.96 3.79
CA HIS A 36 -2.23 -0.30 3.03
C HIS A 36 -3.60 -0.97 3.22
N LEU A 37 -3.64 -2.30 3.31
CA LEU A 37 -4.88 -3.04 3.64
C LEU A 37 -5.42 -2.65 5.02
N LYS A 38 -4.54 -2.46 6.00
CA LYS A 38 -4.93 -1.95 7.31
C LYS A 38 -5.60 -0.57 7.20
N ASP A 39 -5.07 0.33 6.36
CA ASP A 39 -5.66 1.66 6.18
C ASP A 39 -7.03 1.59 5.50
N LEU A 40 -7.20 0.72 4.50
CA LEU A 40 -8.50 0.46 3.87
C LEU A 40 -9.54 -0.03 4.89
N ILE A 41 -9.15 -0.95 5.77
CA ILE A 41 -10.00 -1.43 6.87
C ILE A 41 -10.32 -0.28 7.83
N ALA A 42 -9.35 0.56 8.18
CA ALA A 42 -9.57 1.69 9.08
C ALA A 42 -10.60 2.68 8.51
N VAL A 43 -10.50 3.05 7.23
CA VAL A 43 -11.49 3.89 6.55
C VAL A 43 -12.86 3.19 6.51
N HIS A 44 -12.87 1.89 6.20
CA HIS A 44 -14.11 1.12 6.12
C HIS A 44 -14.86 1.08 7.46
N VAL A 45 -14.15 0.95 8.58
CA VAL A 45 -14.72 0.86 9.93
C VAL A 45 -15.12 2.23 10.48
N VAL A 46 -14.38 3.30 10.16
CA VAL A 46 -14.64 4.64 10.69
C VAL A 46 -15.84 5.31 10.02
N PHE A 47 -16.03 5.13 8.72
CA PHE A 47 -17.10 5.81 7.97
C PHE A 47 -18.24 4.86 7.62
N PRO A 48 -19.51 5.26 7.79
CA PRO A 48 -20.64 4.47 7.31
C PRO A 48 -20.71 4.49 5.78
N ASP A 49 -21.24 3.42 5.16
CA ASP A 49 -21.43 3.35 3.70
C ASP A 49 -22.54 4.29 3.21
N TRP A 50 -23.49 4.61 4.07
CA TRP A 50 -24.66 5.43 3.79
C TRP A 50 -24.71 6.63 4.73
N VAL A 51 -25.19 7.76 4.22
CA VAL A 51 -25.53 8.95 4.99
C VAL A 51 -27.05 9.12 5.08
N GLU A 52 -27.51 10.17 5.72
CA GLU A 52 -28.93 10.49 5.85
C GLU A 52 -29.66 10.47 4.49
N ASN A 53 -30.93 10.05 4.53
CA ASN A 53 -31.80 9.89 3.35
C ASN A 53 -31.35 8.79 2.37
N GLY A 54 -30.58 7.80 2.83
CA GLY A 54 -30.21 6.63 2.02
C GLY A 54 -29.25 6.96 0.88
N LYS A 55 -28.52 8.08 0.97
CA LYS A 55 -27.50 8.45 -0.01
C LYS A 55 -26.17 7.76 0.30
N VAL A 56 -25.39 7.43 -0.73
CA VAL A 56 -24.06 6.84 -0.56
C VAL A 56 -23.10 7.87 0.05
N ASN A 57 -22.24 7.42 0.97
CA ASN A 57 -21.19 8.25 1.54
C ASN A 57 -20.01 8.43 0.55
N ILE A 58 -20.08 9.49 -0.26
CA ILE A 58 -19.05 9.78 -1.27
C ILE A 58 -17.68 10.10 -0.64
N VAL A 59 -17.64 10.65 0.57
CA VAL A 59 -16.37 10.92 1.28
C VAL A 59 -15.64 9.61 1.57
N LYS A 60 -16.35 8.59 2.06
CA LYS A 60 -15.80 7.24 2.25
C LYS A 60 -15.31 6.65 0.93
N MET A 61 -16.14 6.73 -0.12
CA MET A 61 -15.79 6.17 -1.44
C MET A 61 -14.54 6.84 -2.01
N GLN A 62 -14.41 8.15 -1.87
CA GLN A 62 -13.23 8.89 -2.33
C GLN A 62 -11.96 8.48 -1.56
N GLN A 63 -12.03 8.35 -0.23
CA GLN A 63 -10.88 7.94 0.57
C GLN A 63 -10.42 6.52 0.23
N LEU A 64 -11.36 5.58 0.07
CA LEU A 64 -11.03 4.22 -0.38
C LEU A 64 -10.42 4.23 -1.79
N TYR A 65 -11.01 5.00 -2.71
CA TYR A 65 -10.53 5.11 -4.09
C TYR A 65 -9.08 5.58 -4.16
N LEU A 66 -8.67 6.58 -3.36
CA LEU A 66 -7.29 7.09 -3.40
C LEU A 66 -6.27 5.99 -3.11
N THR A 67 -6.47 5.22 -2.03
CA THR A 67 -5.59 4.11 -1.69
C THR A 67 -5.65 2.99 -2.73
N PHE A 68 -6.84 2.63 -3.23
CA PHE A 68 -6.96 1.61 -4.28
C PHE A 68 -6.27 2.02 -5.58
N ASN A 69 -6.46 3.27 -6.01
CA ASN A 69 -5.90 3.77 -7.26
C ASN A 69 -4.37 3.79 -7.21
N GLU A 70 -3.78 4.17 -6.08
CA GLU A 70 -2.34 4.06 -5.88
C GLU A 70 -1.88 2.60 -6.05
N LEU A 71 -2.50 1.65 -5.35
CA LEU A 71 -2.15 0.23 -5.42
C LEU A 71 -2.32 -0.38 -6.83
N VAL A 72 -3.38 0.01 -7.54
CA VAL A 72 -3.62 -0.44 -8.92
C VAL A 72 -2.59 0.15 -9.88
N SER A 73 -2.25 1.44 -9.73
CA SER A 73 -1.26 2.09 -10.59
C SER A 73 0.11 1.39 -10.55
N LEU A 74 0.49 0.86 -9.39
CA LEU A 74 1.76 0.15 -9.18
C LEU A 74 1.85 -1.17 -9.96
N GLN A 75 0.72 -1.81 -10.27
CA GLN A 75 0.71 -3.08 -11.04
C GLN A 75 1.15 -2.87 -12.49
N SER A 76 1.06 -1.65 -13.00
CA SER A 76 1.48 -1.30 -14.36
C SER A 76 3.01 -1.11 -14.47
N ALA A 77 3.71 -1.01 -13.34
CA ALA A 77 5.15 -0.76 -13.31
C ALA A 77 5.92 -2.04 -13.67
N VAL A 78 6.79 -1.95 -14.67
CA VAL A 78 7.61 -3.08 -15.13
C VAL A 78 8.94 -3.09 -14.38
N ALA A 79 9.27 -4.24 -13.79
CA ALA A 79 10.60 -4.47 -13.23
C ALA A 79 11.63 -4.55 -14.36
N GLN A 80 12.72 -3.78 -14.27
CA GLN A 80 13.81 -3.78 -15.26
C GLN A 80 14.83 -4.89 -14.98
N VAL A 81 14.36 -6.12 -14.73
CA VAL A 81 15.23 -7.27 -14.41
C VAL A 81 14.79 -8.47 -15.24
N GLU A 82 15.73 -9.11 -15.94
CA GLU A 82 15.47 -10.33 -16.68
C GLU A 82 15.29 -11.51 -15.71
N PRO A 83 14.21 -12.31 -15.86
CA PRO A 83 13.97 -13.44 -14.97
C PRO A 83 14.89 -14.62 -15.32
N ASN A 84 15.55 -15.18 -14.31
CA ASN A 84 16.14 -16.51 -14.41
C ASN A 84 15.10 -17.54 -13.95
N MET A 85 14.55 -18.29 -14.89
CA MET A 85 13.48 -19.25 -14.61
C MET A 85 13.92 -20.39 -13.69
N ASP A 86 15.16 -20.86 -13.79
CA ASP A 86 15.68 -21.92 -12.92
C ASP A 86 15.75 -21.46 -11.46
N LEU A 87 16.18 -20.21 -11.22
CA LEU A 87 16.20 -19.63 -9.87
C LEU A 87 14.79 -19.38 -9.34
N ILE A 88 13.84 -19.00 -10.20
CA ILE A 88 12.44 -18.84 -9.79
C ILE A 88 11.87 -20.18 -9.34
N TYR A 89 12.06 -21.25 -10.11
CA TYR A 89 11.58 -22.59 -9.73
C TYR A 89 12.24 -23.14 -8.46
N LEU A 90 13.43 -22.67 -8.11
CA LEU A 90 14.08 -23.02 -6.84
C LEU A 90 13.40 -22.35 -5.63
N LEU A 91 12.81 -21.16 -5.81
CA LEU A 91 12.26 -20.32 -4.75
C LEU A 91 10.74 -20.45 -4.56
N THR A 92 10.03 -21.09 -5.49
CA THR A 92 8.57 -21.32 -5.47
C THR A 92 8.22 -22.79 -5.29
#